data_AF-A0A7G8FWN7-F1
#
_entry.id   AF-A0A7G8FWN7-F1
#
_cell.length_a   1.000
_cell.length_b   1.000
_cell.length_c   1.000
_cell.angle_alpha   90.00
_cell.angle_beta   90.00
_cell.angle_gamma   90.00
#
_symmetry.space_group_name_H-M   'P 1'
#
loop_
_entity.id
_entity.type
_entity.pdbx_description
1 polymer ?
#
loop_
_entity_poly.entity_id
_entity_poly.type
_entity_poly.pdbx_seq_one_letter_code
_entity_poly.pdbx_strand_id
1 'polypeptide(L)'
;MSTATGIALLTLIAQVESAGQTRVLLLDDCPAGLEGFYAPSLNRIGLCSNNHSSDVALTSTLLHEAVHRLQHCRQPALADQLDAAHSVQALEEEARELQGWGNQAPNAAADWLRRQLKEQCMDHPKNSGRL
;
A
#
# COMPACT_ATOMS: atom_id res chain seq x y z
N MET A 1 15.87 -11.15 -19.03
CA MET A 1 14.88 -10.46 -18.18
C MET A 1 15.66 -9.85 -17.02
N SER A 2 15.51 -8.55 -16.78
CA SER A 2 16.46 -7.74 -16.02
C SER A 2 16.36 -8.03 -14.52
N THR A 3 17.42 -8.60 -13.93
CA THR A 3 17.51 -8.92 -12.49
C THR A 3 17.45 -7.69 -11.58
N ALA A 4 17.76 -6.50 -12.11
CA ALA A 4 17.74 -5.26 -11.34
C ALA A 4 16.33 -4.81 -10.94
N THR A 5 15.31 -5.06 -11.77
CA THR A 5 13.93 -4.61 -11.51
C THR A 5 13.27 -5.46 -10.42
N GLY A 6 13.53 -6.77 -10.39
CA GLY A 6 13.01 -7.67 -9.36
C GLY A 6 13.58 -7.36 -7.96
N ILE A 7 14.84 -6.92 -7.87
CA ILE A 7 15.44 -6.50 -6.59
C ILE A 7 14.77 -5.24 -6.03
N ALA A 8 14.39 -4.29 -6.90
CA ALA A 8 13.72 -3.06 -6.49
C ALA A 8 12.34 -3.33 -5.88
N LEU A 9 11.53 -4.20 -6.51
CA LEU A 9 10.22 -4.58 -5.99
C LEU A 9 10.34 -5.29 -4.63
N LEU A 10 11.24 -6.28 -4.51
CA LEU A 10 11.46 -6.99 -3.25
C LEU A 10 11.92 -6.06 -2.13
N THR A 11 12.76 -5.08 -2.46
CA THR A 11 13.23 -4.06 -1.49
C THR A 11 12.06 -3.21 -1.01
N LEU A 12 11.19 -2.75 -1.92
CA LEU A 12 10.01 -1.98 -1.55
C LEU A 12 9.03 -2.81 -0.69
N ILE A 13 8.80 -4.07 -1.06
CA ILE A 13 7.97 -4.99 -0.27
C ILE A 13 8.49 -5.05 1.16
N ALA A 14 9.78 -5.33 1.36
CA ALA A 14 10.36 -5.43 2.69
C ALA A 14 10.24 -4.10 3.49
N GLN A 15 10.37 -2.95 2.81
CA GLN A 15 10.20 -1.64 3.43
C GLN A 15 8.75 -1.38 3.86
N VAL A 16 7.77 -1.70 3.01
CA VAL A 16 6.34 -1.55 3.31
C VAL A 16 5.93 -2.50 4.44
N GLU A 17 6.35 -3.76 4.38
CA GLU A 17 6.04 -4.74 5.43
C GLU A 17 6.59 -4.30 6.78
N SER A 18 7.87 -3.88 6.80
CA SER A 18 8.53 -3.42 8.01
C SER A 18 7.93 -2.12 8.54
N ALA A 19 7.87 -1.05 7.75
CA ALA A 19 7.41 0.26 8.23
C ALA A 19 5.90 0.28 8.50
N GLY A 20 5.13 -0.41 7.66
CA GLY A 20 3.68 -0.48 7.78
C GLY A 20 3.21 -1.50 8.79
N GLN A 21 4.05 -2.39 9.32
CA GLN A 21 3.59 -3.58 10.08
C GLN A 21 2.50 -4.34 9.30
N THR A 22 2.67 -4.54 8.01
CA THR A 22 1.71 -5.22 7.12
C THR A 22 2.40 -6.40 6.43
N ARG A 23 1.64 -7.29 5.81
CA ARG A 23 2.20 -8.37 4.98
C ARG A 23 1.81 -8.18 3.53
N VAL A 24 2.76 -8.29 2.61
CA VAL A 24 2.51 -8.23 1.17
C VAL A 24 2.49 -9.65 0.61
N LEU A 25 1.49 -9.95 -0.22
CA LEU A 25 1.34 -11.23 -0.90
C LEU A 25 1.32 -10.98 -2.41
N LEU A 26 2.14 -11.73 -3.15
CA LEU A 26 2.01 -11.85 -4.60
C LEU A 26 1.03 -12.99 -4.90
N LEU A 27 -0.01 -12.69 -5.67
CA LEU A 27 -1.12 -13.60 -5.97
C LEU A 27 -1.21 -13.82 -7.48
N ASP A 28 -1.14 -15.07 -7.92
CA ASP A 28 -1.15 -15.43 -9.35
C ASP A 28 -2.56 -15.81 -9.88
N ASP A 29 -3.59 -15.78 -9.02
CA ASP A 29 -4.96 -16.18 -9.37
C ASP A 29 -5.97 -15.14 -8.87
N CYS A 30 -5.90 -13.93 -9.44
CA CYS A 30 -6.86 -12.87 -9.18
C CYS A 30 -7.89 -12.71 -10.31
N PRO A 31 -9.11 -12.22 -9.99
CA PRO A 31 -10.10 -11.82 -11.00
C PRO A 31 -9.53 -10.79 -11.97
N ALA A 32 -9.94 -10.86 -13.24
CA ALA A 32 -9.53 -9.89 -14.25
C ALA A 32 -9.91 -8.46 -13.83
N GLY A 33 -8.96 -7.53 -13.97
CA GLY A 33 -9.15 -6.12 -13.62
C GLY A 33 -8.86 -5.77 -12.16
N LEU A 34 -8.55 -6.74 -11.29
CA LEU A 34 -8.06 -6.47 -9.93
C LEU A 34 -6.54 -6.42 -9.93
N GLU A 35 -5.95 -5.24 -9.81
CA GLU A 35 -4.49 -5.07 -9.78
C GLU A 35 -3.93 -5.33 -8.36
N GLY A 36 -4.57 -4.78 -7.34
CA GLY A 36 -4.16 -4.97 -5.96
C GLY A 36 -5.30 -4.70 -5.02
N PHE A 37 -5.05 -4.95 -3.73
CA PHE A 37 -5.94 -4.53 -2.65
C PHE A 37 -5.19 -4.46 -1.32
N TYR A 38 -5.62 -3.55 -0.46
CA TYR A 38 -5.37 -3.61 0.97
C TYR A 38 -6.60 -4.18 1.69
N ALA A 39 -6.39 -5.21 2.52
CA ALA A 39 -7.42 -5.83 3.36
C ALA A 39 -7.18 -5.42 4.83
N PRO A 40 -7.93 -4.43 5.37
CA PRO A 40 -7.67 -3.91 6.73
C PRO A 40 -7.84 -4.95 7.84
N SER A 41 -8.89 -5.77 7.75
CA SER A 41 -9.22 -6.79 8.75
C SER A 41 -8.16 -7.87 8.92
N LEU A 42 -7.42 -8.17 7.85
CA LEU A 42 -6.30 -9.13 7.86
C LEU A 42 -4.95 -8.45 7.95
N ASN A 43 -4.94 -7.14 7.75
CA ASN A 43 -3.75 -6.32 7.63
C ASN A 43 -2.76 -6.90 6.59
N ARG A 44 -3.25 -6.99 5.35
CA ARG A 44 -2.49 -7.56 4.22
C ARG A 44 -2.68 -6.72 2.97
N ILE A 45 -1.62 -6.63 2.18
CA ILE A 45 -1.65 -6.13 0.81
C ILE A 45 -1.56 -7.32 -0.13
N GLY A 46 -2.50 -7.45 -1.05
CA GLY A 46 -2.45 -8.39 -2.16
C GLY A 46 -2.02 -7.65 -3.44
N LEU A 47 -1.06 -8.21 -4.15
CA LEU A 47 -0.65 -7.78 -5.48
C LEU A 47 -0.95 -8.89 -6.48
N CYS A 48 -1.79 -8.61 -7.47
CA CYS A 48 -2.26 -9.59 -8.43
C CYS A 48 -1.31 -9.68 -9.63
N SER A 49 -0.23 -10.45 -9.50
CA SER A 49 0.83 -10.60 -10.51
C SER A 49 0.28 -11.05 -11.86
N ASN A 50 -0.78 -11.86 -11.90
CA ASN A 50 -1.43 -12.31 -13.12
C ASN A 50 -2.12 -11.19 -13.92
N ASN A 51 -2.39 -10.04 -13.30
CA ASN A 51 -2.96 -8.87 -13.93
C ASN A 51 -1.92 -7.77 -14.22
N HIS A 52 -0.63 -8.06 -14.02
CA HIS A 52 0.46 -7.11 -14.24
C HIS A 52 1.38 -7.57 -15.37
N SER A 53 1.81 -6.62 -16.19
CA SER A 53 2.75 -6.88 -17.29
C SER A 53 4.22 -6.69 -16.90
N SER A 54 4.51 -6.14 -15.71
CA SER A 54 5.88 -5.84 -15.25
C SER A 54 6.00 -5.59 -13.74
N ASP A 55 7.23 -5.73 -13.23
CA ASP A 55 7.60 -5.35 -11.85
C ASP A 55 7.39 -3.85 -11.56
N VAL A 56 7.48 -3.00 -12.59
CA VAL A 56 7.21 -1.55 -12.46
C VAL A 56 5.74 -1.32 -12.18
N ALA A 57 4.85 -2.02 -12.89
CA ALA A 57 3.43 -1.97 -12.60
C ALA A 57 3.14 -2.50 -11.18
N LEU A 58 3.76 -3.61 -10.76
CA LEU A 58 3.61 -4.16 -9.41
C LEU A 58 4.10 -3.18 -8.33
N THR A 59 5.18 -2.46 -8.60
CA THR A 59 5.71 -1.41 -7.72
C THR A 59 4.70 -0.26 -7.59
N SER A 60 4.11 0.18 -8.71
CA SER A 60 3.09 1.22 -8.76
C SER A 60 1.87 0.84 -7.90
N THR A 61 1.36 -0.38 -8.09
CA THR A 61 0.24 -0.92 -7.32
C THR A 61 0.59 -1.08 -5.84
N LEU A 62 1.80 -1.54 -5.51
CA LEU A 62 2.24 -1.62 -4.12
C LEU A 62 2.26 -0.26 -3.42
N LEU A 63 2.74 0.79 -4.10
CA LEU A 63 2.68 2.15 -3.56
C LEU A 63 1.23 2.59 -3.31
N HIS A 64 0.33 2.30 -4.24
CA HIS A 64 -1.10 2.59 -4.11
C HIS A 64 -1.71 1.90 -2.87
N GLU A 65 -1.58 0.58 -2.77
CA GLU A 65 -2.17 -0.17 -1.64
C GLU A 65 -1.54 0.18 -0.29
N ALA A 66 -0.25 0.55 -0.30
CA ALA A 66 0.42 0.99 0.91
C ALA A 66 -0.08 2.37 1.40
N VAL A 67 -0.63 3.22 0.53
CA VAL A 67 -1.34 4.44 0.96
C VAL A 67 -2.62 4.08 1.70
N HIS A 68 -3.38 3.09 1.23
CA HIS A 68 -4.54 2.62 1.99
C HIS A 68 -4.16 2.09 3.37
N ARG A 69 -3.02 1.39 3.49
CA ARG A 69 -2.49 1.02 4.81
C ARG A 69 -2.15 2.24 5.67
N LEU A 70 -1.50 3.25 5.08
CA LEU A 70 -1.16 4.51 5.76
C LEU A 70 -2.41 5.27 6.24
N GLN A 71 -3.43 5.37 5.40
CA GLN A 71 -4.72 5.98 5.73
C GLN A 71 -5.38 5.27 6.91
N HIS A 72 -5.38 3.92 6.89
CA HIS A 72 -5.91 3.12 7.99
C HIS A 72 -5.12 3.33 9.31
N CYS A 73 -3.79 3.55 9.25
CA CYS A 73 -3.02 3.91 10.43
C CYS A 73 -3.33 5.32 10.96
N ARG A 74 -3.52 6.29 10.08
CA ARG A 74 -3.81 7.68 10.46
C ARG A 74 -5.19 7.82 11.10
N GLN A 75 -6.21 7.22 10.50
CA GLN A 75 -7.62 7.39 10.89
C GLN A 75 -8.44 6.11 10.62
N PRO A 76 -8.28 5.05 11.43
CA PRO A 76 -8.92 3.76 11.17
C PRO A 76 -10.45 3.88 11.10
N ALA A 77 -11.07 4.61 12.03
CA ALA A 77 -12.52 4.79 12.06
C ALA A 77 -13.08 5.54 10.83
N LEU A 78 -12.32 6.46 10.24
CA LEU A 78 -12.75 7.16 9.03
C LEU A 78 -12.62 6.25 7.81
N ALA A 79 -11.50 5.54 7.69
CA ALA A 79 -11.28 4.59 6.61
C ALA A 79 -12.41 3.53 6.58
N ASP A 80 -12.74 2.95 7.73
CA ASP A 80 -13.79 1.95 7.86
C ASP A 80 -15.19 2.52 7.51
N GLN A 81 -15.47 3.77 7.89
CA GLN A 81 -16.73 4.44 7.55
C GLN A 81 -16.86 4.71 6.04
N LEU A 82 -15.79 5.20 5.40
CA LEU A 82 -15.80 5.50 3.98
C LEU A 82 -15.91 4.22 3.14
N ASP A 83 -15.27 3.14 3.57
CA ASP A 83 -15.40 1.81 2.95
C ASP A 83 -16.85 1.29 3.05
N ALA A 84 -17.42 1.29 4.26
CA ALA A 84 -18.81 0.86 4.48
C ALA A 84 -19.85 1.70 3.72
N ALA A 85 -19.56 2.98 3.47
CA ALA A 85 -20.40 3.88 2.70
C ALA A 85 -20.09 3.86 1.18
N HIS A 86 -19.16 3.02 0.72
CA HIS A 86 -18.61 3.02 -0.64
C HIS A 86 -18.20 4.42 -1.14
N SER A 87 -17.75 5.29 -0.23
CA SER A 87 -17.43 6.70 -0.46
C SER A 87 -15.92 6.95 -0.41
N VAL A 88 -15.15 6.03 -1.01
CA VAL A 88 -13.69 5.97 -0.92
C VAL A 88 -12.93 6.93 -1.85
N GLN A 89 -13.62 7.82 -2.56
CA GLN A 89 -13.02 8.64 -3.62
C GLN A 89 -11.83 9.49 -3.17
N ALA A 90 -11.91 10.13 -1.99
CA ALA A 90 -10.79 10.91 -1.46
C ALA A 90 -9.59 10.04 -1.07
N LEU A 91 -9.84 8.81 -0.61
CA LEU A 91 -8.80 7.85 -0.27
C LEU A 91 -8.08 7.36 -1.53
N GLU A 92 -8.85 7.09 -2.59
CA GLU A 92 -8.36 6.71 -3.91
C GLU A 92 -7.55 7.82 -4.59
N GLU A 93 -7.95 9.08 -4.43
CA GLU A 93 -7.22 10.22 -5.00
C GLU A 93 -5.82 10.34 -4.40
N GLU A 94 -5.68 10.29 -3.07
CA GLU A 94 -4.37 10.29 -2.41
C GLU A 94 -3.50 9.11 -2.86
N ALA A 95 -4.09 7.91 -2.98
CA ALA A 95 -3.37 6.72 -3.44
C ALA A 95 -2.87 6.87 -4.88
N ARG A 96 -3.70 7.44 -5.78
CA ARG A 96 -3.33 7.73 -7.18
C ARG A 96 -2.28 8.82 -7.30
N GLU A 97 -2.30 9.83 -6.44
CA GLU A 97 -1.26 10.86 -6.42
C GLU A 97 0.12 10.27 -6.09
N LEU A 98 0.21 9.43 -5.05
CA LEU A 98 1.47 8.77 -4.73
C LEU A 98 1.89 7.79 -5.83
N GLN A 99 0.95 7.04 -6.40
CA GLN A 99 1.20 6.15 -7.52
C GLN A 99 1.78 6.91 -8.72
N GLY A 100 1.16 8.05 -9.08
CA GLY A 100 1.61 8.94 -10.16
C GLY A 100 3.00 9.52 -9.90
N TRP A 101 3.28 9.94 -8.67
CA TRP A 101 4.60 10.39 -8.27
C TRP A 101 5.63 9.24 -8.32
N GLY A 102 5.28 8.04 -7.87
CA GLY A 102 6.11 6.85 -7.93
C GLY A 102 6.48 6.42 -9.34
N ASN A 103 5.60 6.63 -10.32
CA ASN A 103 5.89 6.40 -11.73
C ASN A 103 6.97 7.36 -12.28
N GLN A 104 7.11 8.56 -11.69
CA GLN A 104 8.09 9.58 -12.12
C GLN A 104 9.40 9.50 -11.32
N ALA A 105 9.29 9.27 -10.00
CA ALA A 105 10.40 9.29 -9.06
C ALA A 105 10.26 8.14 -8.02
N PRO A 106 10.44 6.88 -8.45
CA PRO A 106 10.09 5.70 -7.66
C PRO A 106 10.82 5.63 -6.31
N ASN A 107 12.12 5.96 -6.29
CA ASN A 107 12.91 5.93 -5.05
C ASN A 107 12.43 6.98 -4.04
N ALA A 108 12.09 8.19 -4.52
CA ALA A 108 11.66 9.28 -3.64
C ALA A 108 10.26 9.01 -3.06
N ALA A 109 9.34 8.48 -3.87
CA ALA A 109 8.01 8.07 -3.44
C ALA A 109 8.08 6.92 -2.41
N ALA A 110 8.89 5.90 -2.68
CA ALA A 110 9.15 4.80 -1.76
C ALA A 110 9.71 5.28 -0.41
N ASP A 111 10.72 6.15 -0.43
CA ASP A 111 11.32 6.70 0.79
C ASP A 111 10.36 7.57 1.60
N TRP A 112 9.52 8.38 0.92
CA TRP A 112 8.47 9.14 1.59
C TRP A 112 7.45 8.22 2.25
N LEU A 113 6.94 7.24 1.51
CA LEU A 113 5.94 6.30 2.00
C LEU A 113 6.46 5.51 3.20
N ARG A 114 7.69 4.99 3.11
CA ARG A 114 8.34 4.28 4.22
C ARG A 114 8.40 5.13 5.48
N ARG A 115 8.76 6.41 5.38
CA ARG A 115 8.81 7.31 6.54
C ARG A 115 7.42 7.55 7.11
N GLN A 116 6.42 7.78 6.26
CA GLN A 116 5.04 8.00 6.68
C GLN A 116 4.43 6.77 7.34
N LEU A 117 4.62 5.57 6.77
CA LEU A 117 4.19 4.32 7.38
C LEU A 117 4.84 4.13 8.75
N LYS A 118 6.16 4.38 8.87
CA LYS A 118 6.83 4.27 10.16
C LYS A 118 6.23 5.24 11.19
N GLU A 119 6.13 6.52 10.83
CA GLU A 119 5.60 7.55 11.73
C GLU A 119 4.16 7.25 12.16
N GLN A 120 3.29 6.84 11.23
CA GLN A 120 1.87 6.72 11.47
C GLN A 120 1.45 5.32 11.98
N CYS A 121 2.15 4.26 11.58
CA CYS A 121 1.82 2.87 11.92
C CYS A 121 2.67 2.28 13.05
N MET A 122 3.90 2.76 13.27
CA MET A 122 4.79 2.25 14.33
C MET A 122 4.90 3.21 15.51
N ASP A 123 5.05 4.51 15.24
CA ASP A 123 5.44 5.50 16.26
C ASP A 123 4.25 6.11 17.03
N HIS A 124 3.00 5.77 16.67
CA HIS A 124 1.84 6.09 17.52
C HIS A 124 1.71 5.08 18.66
N PRO A 125 1.80 5.50 19.93
CA PRO A 125 1.30 4.67 21.01
C PRO A 125 -0.19 4.44 20.76
N LYS A 126 -0.67 3.21 20.99
CA LYS A 126 -2.10 2.87 21.03
C LYS A 126 -2.80 3.69 22.13
N ASN A 127 -3.04 4.97 21.91
CA ASN A 127 -3.98 5.76 22.69
C ASN A 127 -5.35 5.53 22.08
N SER A 128 -5.99 4.45 22.51
CA SER A 128 -7.44 4.45 22.63
C SER A 128 -7.74 4.03 24.05
N GLY A 129 -7.94 5.06 24.86
CA GLY A 129 -8.32 4.93 26.26
C GLY A 129 -9.61 4.14 26.39
N ARG A 130 -9.59 3.29 27.42
CA ARG A 130 -10.67 3.10 28.39
C ARG A 130 -11.83 4.10 28.19
N LEU A 131 -12.99 3.58 27.80
CA LEU A 131 -14.30 3.87 28.40
C LEU A 131 -15.14 2.60 28.33
#